data_AF-A0A645GVY9-F1
#
_entry.id   AF-A0A645GVY9-F1
#
_cell.length_a   1.000
_cell.length_b   1.000
_cell.length_c   1.000
_cell.angle_alpha   90.00
_cell.angle_beta   90.00
_cell.angle_gamma   90.00
#
_symmetry.space_group_name_H-M   'P 1'
#
loop_
_entity.id
_entity.type
_entity.pdbx_description
1 polymer ?
#
loop_
_entity_poly.entity_id
_entity_poly.type
_entity_poly.pdbx_seq_one_letter_code
_entity_poly.pdbx_strand_id
1 'polypeptide(L)'
;MIRNDTEDNYQLSVCVGTDYLEGAWRSTAKCKYRYEIVEKNHEIKGEYWGGYSRHNELYKMTIDMDGYFIKEELIVKNSAIMMYSPLLTENS
;
A
#
# COMPACT_ATOMS: atom_id res chain seq x y z
N MET A 1 6.96 12.20 10.44
CA MET A 1 7.59 13.45 9.96
C MET A 1 7.78 13.34 8.46
N ILE A 2 7.33 14.32 7.68
CA ILE A 2 7.49 14.32 6.22
C ILE A 2 8.90 14.86 5.90
N ARG A 3 9.62 14.18 5.00
CA ARG A 3 10.98 14.55 4.58
C ARG A 3 11.09 14.40 3.06
N ASN A 4 11.72 15.37 2.41
CA ASN A 4 12.04 15.34 0.98
C ASN A 4 13.55 15.09 0.84
N ASP A 5 13.92 13.88 0.43
CA ASP A 5 15.32 13.48 0.20
C ASP A 5 15.74 13.63 -1.28
N THR A 6 14.98 14.39 -2.06
CA THR A 6 15.24 14.64 -3.48
C THR A 6 15.78 16.05 -3.71
N GLU A 7 16.36 16.28 -4.88
CA GLU A 7 16.82 17.61 -5.31
C GLU A 7 15.68 18.51 -5.82
N ASP A 8 14.49 17.92 -6.05
CA ASP A 8 13.34 18.63 -6.59
C ASP A 8 12.52 19.28 -5.47
N ASN A 9 11.90 20.42 -5.78
CA ASN A 9 11.03 21.11 -4.84
C ASN A 9 9.65 20.45 -4.82
N TYR A 10 9.19 20.06 -3.63
CA TYR A 10 7.86 19.53 -3.40
C TYR A 10 7.03 20.48 -2.53
N GLN A 11 5.75 20.63 -2.88
CA GLN A 11 4.76 21.36 -2.11
C GLN A 11 3.60 20.43 -1.75
N LEU A 12 3.27 20.39 -0.46
CA LEU A 12 2.00 19.85 0.02
C LEU A 12 0.94 20.96 -0.04
N SER A 13 0.01 20.85 -0.99
CA SER A 13 -1.16 21.73 -1.05
C SER A 13 -2.29 21.05 -0.31
N VAL A 14 -2.87 21.70 0.70
CA VAL A 14 -3.95 21.12 1.53
C VAL A 14 -5.06 22.15 1.71
N CYS A 15 -6.30 21.68 1.70
CA CYS A 15 -7.47 22.47 2.07
C CYS A 15 -8.46 21.63 2.89
N VAL A 16 -9.28 22.29 3.70
CA VAL A 16 -10.37 21.63 4.41
C VAL A 16 -11.55 21.56 3.45
N GLY A 17 -11.90 20.35 3.02
CA GLY A 17 -13.11 20.07 2.24
C GLY A 17 -14.35 19.98 3.13
N THR A 18 -15.47 19.54 2.55
CA THR A 18 -16.75 19.43 3.28
C THR A 18 -16.66 18.40 4.42
N ASP A 19 -16.12 17.22 4.12
CA ASP A 19 -16.07 16.09 5.06
C ASP A 19 -14.64 15.69 5.44
N TYR A 20 -13.67 16.02 4.58
CA TYR A 20 -12.29 15.54 4.70
C TYR A 20 -11.26 16.64 4.47
N LEU A 21 -10.06 16.39 4.97
CA LEU A 21 -8.88 17.14 4.57
C LEU A 21 -8.46 16.67 3.18
N GLU A 22 -8.50 17.57 2.21
CA GLU A 22 -8.12 17.29 0.83
C GLU A 22 -6.73 17.85 0.56
N GLY A 23 -5.96 17.18 -0.29
CA GLY A 23 -4.64 17.67 -0.62
C GLY A 23 -4.02 17.03 -1.85
N ALA A 24 -2.98 17.68 -2.34
CA ALA A 24 -2.19 17.24 -3.49
C ALA A 24 -0.71 17.52 -3.26
N TRP A 25 0.13 16.60 -3.73
CA TRP A 25 1.56 16.84 -3.88
C TRP A 25 1.83 17.48 -5.24
N ARG A 26 2.58 18.58 -5.22
CA ARG A 26 3.08 19.26 -6.43
C ARG A 26 4.59 19.21 -6.45
N SER A 27 5.17 19.10 -7.64
CA SER A 27 6.62 19.14 -7.83
C SER A 27 6.98 20.06 -9.00
N THR A 28 8.16 20.67 -8.94
CA THR A 28 8.74 21.41 -10.07
C THR A 28 9.22 20.49 -11.18
N ALA A 29 9.49 19.22 -10.87
CA ALA A 29 9.94 18.23 -11.84
C ALA A 29 8.78 17.41 -12.42
N LYS A 30 8.99 16.90 -13.63
CA LYS A 30 8.08 15.91 -14.22
C LYS A 30 8.20 14.58 -13.48
N CYS A 31 7.06 13.93 -13.26
CA CYS A 31 7.03 12.58 -12.72
C CYS A 31 7.73 11.63 -13.70
N LYS A 32 8.69 10.84 -13.19
CA LYS A 32 9.46 9.88 -14.00
C LYS A 32 8.84 8.49 -13.99
N TYR A 33 8.09 8.17 -12.95
CA TYR A 33 7.53 6.85 -12.71
C TYR A 33 6.12 6.94 -12.13
N ARG A 34 5.34 5.90 -12.39
CA ARG A 34 4.10 5.59 -11.68
C ARG A 34 4.35 4.37 -10.80
N TYR A 35 3.79 4.38 -9.61
CA TYR A 35 3.90 3.26 -8.68
C TYR A 35 2.54 2.65 -8.42
N GLU A 36 2.49 1.33 -8.36
CA GLU A 36 1.31 0.57 -7.95
C GLU A 36 1.69 -0.37 -6.80
N ILE A 37 0.85 -0.45 -5.77
CA ILE A 37 1.03 -1.38 -4.67
C ILE A 37 0.15 -2.60 -4.94
N VAL A 38 0.78 -3.77 -5.03
CA VAL A 38 0.09 -5.04 -5.28
C VAL A 38 0.32 -5.98 -4.10
N GLU A 39 -0.73 -6.71 -3.74
CA GLU A 39 -0.68 -7.74 -2.71
C GLU A 39 -0.40 -9.11 -3.34
N LYS A 40 0.48 -9.89 -2.73
CA LYS A 40 0.83 -11.26 -3.13
C LYS A 40 0.94 -12.17 -1.91
N ASN A 41 0.96 -13.48 -2.18
CA ASN A 41 1.19 -14.51 -1.17
C ASN A 41 0.27 -14.35 0.05
N HIS A 42 -1.01 -14.06 -0.21
CA HIS A 42 -2.01 -13.96 0.84
C HIS A 42 -2.27 -15.35 1.42
N GLU A 43 -2.08 -15.48 2.72
CA GLU A 43 -2.31 -16.69 3.48
C GLU A 43 -3.07 -16.37 4.75
N ILE A 44 -4.08 -17.19 5.04
CA ILE A 44 -4.73 -17.23 6.33
C ILE A 44 -4.43 -18.59 6.93
N LYS A 45 -3.87 -18.59 8.13
CA LYS A 45 -3.42 -19.81 8.79
C LYS A 45 -4.13 -19.98 10.13
N GLY A 46 -4.63 -21.21 10.36
CA GLY A 46 -5.10 -21.62 11.67
C GLY A 46 -3.91 -21.87 12.60
N GLU A 47 -3.99 -21.31 13.80
CA GLU A 47 -2.90 -21.36 14.77
C GLU A 47 -3.21 -22.32 15.92
N TYR A 48 -2.17 -22.82 16.60
CA TYR A 48 -2.32 -23.87 17.62
C TYR A 48 -3.21 -23.49 18.81
N TRP A 49 -3.39 -22.18 19.05
CA TRP A 49 -4.25 -21.65 20.12
C TRP A 49 -5.72 -21.49 19.68
N GLY A 50 -6.08 -21.99 18.50
CA GLY A 50 -7.44 -21.90 17.95
C GLY A 50 -7.79 -20.54 17.34
N GLY A 51 -6.85 -19.61 17.27
CA GLY A 51 -6.99 -18.36 16.52
C GLY A 51 -6.49 -18.47 15.08
N TYR A 52 -6.53 -17.35 14.36
CA TYR A 52 -6.04 -17.25 12.99
C TYR A 52 -4.98 -16.16 12.86
N SER A 53 -4.03 -16.35 11.96
CA SER A 53 -3.09 -15.34 11.51
C SER A 53 -3.31 -15.05 10.02
N ARG A 54 -3.08 -13.78 9.63
CA ARG A 54 -3.02 -13.36 8.23
C ARG A 54 -1.59 -13.01 7.89
N HIS A 55 -1.11 -13.56 6.79
CA HIS A 55 0.15 -13.22 6.16
C HIS A 55 -0.11 -12.70 4.74
N ASN A 56 0.51 -11.58 4.38
CA ASN A 56 0.52 -11.11 3.01
C ASN A 56 1.76 -10.28 2.72
N GLU A 57 2.14 -10.21 1.46
CA GLU A 57 3.30 -9.46 1.00
C GLU A 57 2.85 -8.31 0.10
N LEU A 58 3.30 -7.10 0.43
CA LEU A 58 3.04 -5.90 -0.37
C LEU A 58 4.26 -5.58 -1.22
N TYR A 59 4.02 -5.53 -2.52
CA TYR A 59 5.03 -5.23 -3.54
C TYR A 59 4.73 -3.89 -4.19
N LYS A 60 5.78 -3.11 -4.45
CA LYS A 60 5.71 -1.88 -5.23
C LYS A 60 6.17 -2.17 -6.65
N MET A 61 5.25 -2.02 -7.59
CA MET A 61 5.51 -2.04 -9.02
C MET A 61 5.94 -0.64 -9.43
N THR A 62 7.11 -0.54 -10.08
CA THR A 62 7.57 0.69 -10.72
C THR A 62 7.31 0.58 -12.21
N ILE A 63 6.57 1.54 -12.73
CA ILE A 63 6.18 1.65 -14.13
C ILE A 63 6.68 3.00 -14.64
N ASP A 64 7.18 3.10 -15.86
CA ASP A 64 7.47 4.40 -16.44
C ASP A 64 6.18 5.14 -16.86
N MET A 65 6.34 6.35 -17.39
CA MET A 65 5.20 7.15 -17.83
C MET A 65 4.55 6.65 -19.14
N ASP A 66 5.24 5.80 -19.90
CA ASP A 66 4.72 5.18 -21.12
C ASP A 66 3.98 3.85 -20.83
N GLY A 67 4.01 3.39 -19.57
CA GLY A 67 3.32 2.19 -19.11
C GLY A 67 4.18 0.93 -19.07
N TYR A 68 5.48 1.03 -19.34
CA TYR A 68 6.37 -0.12 -19.29
C TYR A 68 6.75 -0.46 -17.85
N PHE A 69 6.67 -1.75 -17.54
CA PHE A 69 7.13 -2.26 -16.25
C PHE A 69 8.65 -2.14 -16.15
N ILE A 70 9.12 -1.52 -15.06
CA ILE A 70 10.54 -1.31 -14.79
C ILE A 70 11.05 -2.33 -13.78
N LYS A 71 10.40 -2.41 -12.62
CA LYS A 71 10.79 -3.35 -11.55
C LYS A 71 9.69 -3.57 -10.54
N GLU A 72 9.83 -4.64 -9.79
CA GLU A 72 9.02 -5.01 -8.65
C GLU A 72 9.89 -5.10 -7.40
N GLU A 73 9.42 -4.54 -6.29
CA GLU A 73 10.15 -4.53 -5.02
C GLU A 73 9.23 -4.95 -3.87
N LEU A 74 9.64 -5.94 -3.07
CA LEU A 74 8.96 -6.25 -1.81
C LEU A 74 9.15 -5.09 -0.83
N ILE A 75 8.05 -4.49 -0.37
CA ILE A 75 8.08 -3.36 0.56
C ILE A 75 7.83 -3.83 1.99
N VAL A 76 6.84 -4.70 2.19
CA VAL A 76 6.44 -5.18 3.52
C VAL A 76 5.97 -6.63 3.43
N LYS A 77 6.36 -7.43 4.42
CA LYS A 77 5.65 -8.66 4.79
C LYS A 77 4.79 -8.35 6.00
N ASN A 78 3.47 -8.43 5.83
CA ASN A 78 2.53 -8.21 6.90
C ASN A 78 2.15 -9.56 7.51
N SER A 79 2.33 -9.67 8.83
CA SER A 79 1.93 -10.83 9.63
C SER A 79 1.13 -10.30 10.82
N ALA A 80 -0.12 -10.70 10.94
CA ALA A 80 -1.03 -10.20 11.96
C ALA A 80 -1.89 -11.31 12.57
N ILE A 81 -2.17 -11.21 13.88
CA ILE A 81 -3.19 -12.03 14.53
C ILE A 81 -4.56 -11.48 14.17
N MET A 82 -5.49 -12.35 13.80
CA MET A 82 -6.87 -11.99 13.51
C MET A 82 -7.72 -12.03 14.78
N MET A 83 -8.59 -11.04 14.95
CA MET A 83 -9.48 -10.92 16.11
C MET A 83 -10.82 -11.66 15.92
N TYR A 84 -11.07 -12.19 14.73
CA TYR A 84 -12.31 -12.88 14.35
C TYR A 84 -12.00 -14.06 13.41
N SER A 85 -12.95 -14.98 13.28
CA SER A 85 -12.84 -16.11 12.35
C SER A 85 -12.97 -15.63 10.90
N PRO A 86 -12.01 -15.94 10.02
CA PRO A 86 -12.05 -15.57 8.61
C PRO A 86 -12.91 -16.51 7.76
N LEU A 87 -13.43 -17.60 8.34
CA LEU A 87 -14.23 -18.59 7.62
C LEU A 87 -15.61 -18.01 7.29
N LEU A 88 -16.04 -18.20 6.04
CA LEU A 88 -17.40 -17.89 5.65
C LEU A 88 -18.37 -18.77 6.45
N THR A 89 -19.45 -18.17 6.95
CA THR A 89 -20.55 -18.94 7.54
C THR A 89 -21.13 -19.87 6.49
N GLU A 90 -21.32 -21.14 6.83
CA GLU A 90 -22.08 -22.06 5.98
C GLU A 90 -23.51 -21.52 5.83
N ASN A 91 -23.88 -21.09 4.63
CA ASN A 91 -25.28 -20.86 4.31
C ASN A 91 -25.93 -22.24 4.20
N SER A 92 -26.70 -22.63 5.22
CA SER A 92 -27.61 -23.78 5.19
C SER A 92 -28.84 -23.49 4.31
#